data_AF-A0A2V6TT57-F1
#
_entry.id   AF-A0A2V6TT57-F1
#
_cell.length_a   1.000
_cell.length_b   1.000
_cell.length_c   1.000
_cell.angle_alpha   90.00
_cell.angle_beta   90.00
_cell.angle_gamma   90.00
#
_symmetry.space_group_name_H-M   'P 1'
#
loop_
_entity.id
_entity.type
_entity.pdbx_description
1 polymer ?
#
loop_
_entity_poly.entity_id
_entity_poly.type
_entity_poly.pdbx_seq_one_letter_code
_entity_poly.pdbx_strand_id
1 'polypeptide(L)'
;MDTLPRAGVRFRNTWVMPKCTPSRALFFEGRYPLRTNILNVVTGFTLANSQVSPFETTTPKLLKEVGYDSAPFGKFHLAGHAGARRRRRLAFCRRVVIEAYRRTPSGERYG
;
A
#
# COMPACT_ATOMS: atom_id res chain seq x y z
N MET A 1 -14.21 -4.51 19.93
CA MET A 1 -12.80 -4.71 19.48
C MET A 1 -11.96 -5.03 20.71
N ASP A 2 -12.42 -5.96 21.55
CA ASP A 2 -12.01 -6.05 22.96
C ASP A 2 -11.38 -7.38 23.33
N THR A 3 -11.53 -8.39 22.47
CA THR A 3 -10.92 -9.71 22.63
C THR A 3 -9.46 -9.69 22.16
N LEU A 4 -9.17 -9.02 21.05
CA LEU A 4 -7.82 -8.94 20.47
C LEU A 4 -6.78 -8.33 21.43
N PRO A 5 -7.05 -7.21 22.15
CA PRO A 5 -6.10 -6.67 23.10
C PRO A 5 -5.89 -7.53 24.35
N ARG A 6 -6.83 -8.43 24.69
CA ARG A 6 -6.69 -9.34 25.85
C ARG A 6 -5.81 -10.53 25.54
N ALA A 7 -5.80 -10.97 24.28
CA ALA A 7 -4.99 -12.10 23.81
C ALA A 7 -3.66 -11.66 23.16
N GLY A 8 -3.35 -10.36 23.14
CA GLY A 8 -2.20 -9.82 22.40
C GLY A 8 -1.60 -8.57 23.04
N VAL A 9 -0.82 -7.85 22.23
CA VAL A 9 -0.12 -6.62 22.68
C VAL A 9 -0.92 -5.39 22.28
N ARG A 10 -1.21 -4.51 23.24
CA ARG A 10 -1.84 -3.21 23.00
C ARG A 10 -0.83 -2.08 23.15
N PHE A 11 -0.53 -1.41 22.04
CA PHE A 11 0.22 -0.16 22.07
C PHE A 11 -0.68 0.98 22.53
N ARG A 12 -0.28 1.69 23.59
CA ARG A 12 -1.01 2.86 24.11
C ARG A 12 -0.55 4.18 23.47
N ASN A 13 0.60 4.15 22.81
CA ASN A 13 1.26 5.31 22.24
C ASN A 13 1.71 4.98 20.81
N THR A 14 0.83 5.20 19.82
CA THR A 14 1.09 4.90 18.40
C THR A 14 0.70 6.10 17.56
N TRP A 15 1.61 6.54 16.70
CA TRP A 15 1.48 7.78 15.93
C TRP A 15 1.50 7.50 14.43
N VAL A 16 0.82 8.35 13.68
CA VAL A 16 0.75 8.33 12.22
C VAL A 16 0.79 9.76 11.67
N MET A 17 0.94 9.90 10.35
CA MET A 17 0.82 11.20 9.71
C MET A 17 -0.64 11.70 9.74
N PRO A 18 -0.88 13.01 9.72
CA PRO A 18 -2.22 13.58 9.85
C PRO A 18 -3.10 13.38 8.59
N LYS A 19 -2.55 12.82 7.51
CA LYS A 19 -3.26 12.59 6.24
C LYS A 19 -3.08 11.15 5.75
N CYS A 20 -4.09 10.66 5.02
CA CYS A 20 -4.15 9.26 4.60
C CYS A 20 -2.98 8.83 3.69
N THR A 21 -2.67 9.59 2.64
CA THR A 21 -1.56 9.27 1.71
C THR A 21 -0.19 9.23 2.40
N PRO A 22 0.25 10.26 3.15
CA PRO A 22 1.54 10.20 3.85
C PRO A 22 1.59 9.10 4.90
N SER A 23 0.50 8.82 5.62
CA SER A 23 0.45 7.72 6.59
C SER A 23 0.64 6.37 5.94
N ARG A 24 -0.01 6.12 4.80
CA ARG A 24 0.11 4.86 4.08
C ARG A 24 1.47 4.72 3.41
N ALA A 25 2.02 5.82 2.87
CA ALA A 25 3.35 5.80 2.27
C ALA A 25 4.40 5.46 3.33
N LEU A 26 4.36 6.14 4.48
CA LEU A 26 5.23 5.84 5.62
C LEU A 26 5.08 4.38 6.07
N PHE A 27 3.86 3.85 6.15
CA PHE A 27 3.63 2.46 6.55
C PHE A 27 4.32 1.44 5.63
N PHE A 28 4.32 1.68 4.31
CA PHE A 28 4.93 0.74 3.35
C PHE A 28 6.40 1.00 3.08
N GLU A 29 6.85 2.25 3.08
CA GLU A 29 8.25 2.63 2.77
C GLU A 29 9.13 2.69 4.02
N GLY A 30 8.54 2.80 5.22
CA GLY A 30 9.28 3.00 6.47
C GLY A 30 9.99 4.35 6.57
N ARG A 31 9.64 5.32 5.72
CA ARG A 31 10.31 6.62 5.60
C ARG A 31 9.35 7.76 5.86
N TYR A 32 9.83 8.77 6.59
CA TYR A 32 9.05 9.98 6.82
C TYR A 32 8.75 10.74 5.51
N PRO A 33 7.59 11.39 5.39
CA PRO A 33 7.22 12.20 4.23
C PRO A 33 8.25 13.22 3.78
N LEU A 34 9.03 13.78 4.72
CA LEU A 34 10.13 14.71 4.40
C LEU A 34 11.22 14.07 3.52
N ARG A 35 11.40 12.74 3.60
CA ARG A 35 12.40 11.97 2.83
C ARG A 35 11.88 11.43 1.52
N THR A 36 10.56 11.46 1.30
CA THR A 36 9.88 10.89 0.12
C THR A 36 9.12 11.97 -0.66
N ASN A 37 9.03 13.19 -0.12
CA ASN A 37 8.29 14.33 -0.64
C ASN A 37 6.76 14.13 -0.74
N ILE A 38 6.21 13.12 -0.07
CA ILE A 38 4.77 12.82 -0.08
C ILE A 38 4.09 13.61 1.05
N LEU A 39 3.94 14.92 0.88
CA LEU A 39 3.46 15.81 1.95
C LEU A 39 1.93 15.96 2.00
N ASN A 40 1.24 15.59 0.93
CA ASN A 40 -0.20 15.81 0.78
C ASN A 40 -0.95 14.58 0.29
N VAL A 41 -2.28 14.66 0.32
CA VAL A 41 -3.16 13.62 -0.20
C VAL A 41 -3.01 13.55 -1.71
N VAL A 42 -2.88 12.35 -2.27
CA VAL A 42 -2.91 12.18 -3.71
C VAL A 42 -4.30 12.51 -4.26
N THR A 43 -4.34 13.55 -5.07
CA THR A 43 -5.49 14.04 -5.83
C THR A 43 -5.11 14.18 -7.31
N GLY A 44 -6.08 14.39 -8.19
CA GLY A 44 -5.82 14.58 -9.63
C GLY A 44 -4.76 15.66 -9.93
N PHE A 45 -4.71 16.72 -9.11
CA PHE A 45 -3.80 17.85 -9.27
C PHE A 45 -2.45 17.69 -8.57
N THR A 46 -2.32 16.74 -7.64
CA THR A 46 -1.10 16.54 -6.81
C THR A 46 -0.37 15.24 -7.10
N LEU A 47 -0.78 14.53 -8.17
CA LEU A 47 -0.27 13.20 -8.53
C LEU A 47 1.27 13.10 -8.51
N ALA A 48 1.96 14.06 -9.12
CA ALA A 48 3.41 14.04 -9.27
C ALA A 48 4.14 14.11 -7.92
N ASN A 49 3.57 14.82 -6.96
CA ASN A 49 4.19 15.14 -5.66
C ASN A 49 3.57 14.33 -4.50
N SER A 50 2.72 13.36 -4.77
CA SER A 50 1.99 12.63 -3.72
C SER A 50 1.81 11.13 -4.04
N GLN A 51 2.54 10.62 -5.03
CA GLN A 51 2.60 9.19 -5.35
C GLN A 51 3.87 8.55 -4.80
N VAL A 52 3.76 7.29 -4.41
CA VAL A 52 4.91 6.45 -4.07
C VAL A 52 5.76 6.24 -5.32
N SER A 53 7.07 6.47 -5.20
CA SER A 53 8.00 6.26 -6.31
C SER A 53 8.11 4.78 -6.64
N PRO A 54 8.11 4.38 -7.93
CA PRO A 54 8.27 2.99 -8.31
C PRO A 54 9.64 2.41 -7.92
N PHE A 55 10.64 3.27 -7.67
CA PHE A 55 11.99 2.91 -7.26
C PHE A 55 12.16 2.77 -5.75
N GLU A 56 11.18 3.21 -4.95
CA GLU A 56 11.24 3.06 -3.50
C GLU A 56 11.00 1.60 -3.10
N THR A 57 11.75 1.16 -2.10
CA THR A 57 11.60 -0.16 -1.51
C THR A 57 10.42 -0.14 -0.55
N THR A 58 9.53 -1.12 -0.67
CA THR A 58 8.35 -1.24 0.19
C THR A 58 8.33 -2.58 0.92
N THR A 59 7.65 -2.66 2.07
CA THR A 59 7.53 -3.91 2.84
C THR A 59 7.08 -5.10 1.99
N PRO A 60 6.08 -4.98 1.08
CA PRO A 60 5.71 -6.09 0.21
C PRO A 60 6.79 -6.48 -0.82
N LYS A 61 7.62 -5.53 -1.28
CA LYS A 61 8.75 -5.84 -2.17
C LYS A 61 9.83 -6.63 -1.42
N LEU A 62 10.15 -6.21 -0.20
CA LEU A 62 11.13 -6.89 0.65
C LEU A 62 10.68 -8.31 1.03
N LEU A 63 9.43 -8.46 1.48
CA LEU A 63 8.89 -9.76 1.87
C LEU A 63 8.83 -10.75 0.69
N LYS A 64 8.65 -10.24 -0.53
CA LYS A 64 8.69 -11.06 -1.74
C LYS A 64 10.07 -11.69 -1.98
N GLU A 65 11.16 -11.02 -1.64
CA GLU A 65 12.53 -11.54 -1.81
C GLU A 65 12.75 -12.80 -0.96
N VAL A 66 12.03 -12.94 0.15
CA VAL A 66 12.07 -14.11 1.04
C VAL A 66 10.86 -15.04 0.87
N GLY A 67 10.15 -14.95 -0.26
CA GLY A 67 9.14 -15.93 -0.68
C GLY A 67 7.71 -15.69 -0.19
N TYR A 68 7.40 -14.53 0.40
CA TYR A 68 6.03 -14.22 0.82
C TYR A 68 5.18 -13.73 -0.34
N ASP A 69 3.93 -14.23 -0.40
CA ASP A 69 2.87 -13.64 -1.22
C ASP A 69 2.17 -12.53 -0.42
N SER A 70 2.00 -11.36 -1.04
CA SER A 70 1.33 -10.20 -0.44
C SER A 70 0.04 -9.90 -1.19
N ALA A 71 -1.02 -9.54 -0.47
CA ALA A 71 -2.31 -9.15 -1.06
C ALA A 71 -2.89 -7.94 -0.31
N PRO A 72 -2.84 -6.71 -0.88
CA PRO A 72 -3.49 -5.56 -0.29
C PRO A 72 -4.98 -5.56 -0.61
N PHE A 73 -5.83 -5.51 0.42
CA PHE A 73 -7.28 -5.40 0.29
C PHE A 73 -7.78 -4.02 0.75
N GLY A 74 -8.72 -3.45 0.00
CA GLY A 74 -9.35 -2.15 0.30
C GLY A 74 -8.62 -0.93 -0.25
N LYS A 75 -8.72 0.20 0.46
CA LYS A 75 -8.23 1.52 -0.01
C LYS A 75 -6.71 1.60 0.03
N PHE A 76 -6.07 1.76 -1.13
CA PHE A 76 -4.61 1.91 -1.22
C PHE A 76 -4.16 3.38 -1.15
N HIS A 77 -4.67 4.24 -2.03
CA HIS A 77 -4.47 5.70 -2.00
C HIS A 77 -2.99 6.17 -2.01
N LEU A 78 -2.13 5.42 -2.72
CA LEU A 78 -0.67 5.68 -2.89
C LEU A 78 -0.26 6.02 -4.33
N ALA A 79 -1.20 5.98 -5.26
CA ALA A 79 -1.00 6.34 -6.66
C ALA A 79 -2.28 7.00 -7.17
N GLY A 80 -2.12 7.88 -8.16
CA GLY A 80 -3.24 8.48 -8.85
C GLY A 80 -4.06 7.45 -9.64
N HIS A 81 -5.34 7.77 -9.86
CA HIS A 81 -6.10 7.11 -10.92
C HIS A 81 -5.46 7.52 -12.25
N ALA A 82 -4.56 6.70 -12.78
CA ALA A 82 -4.14 6.82 -14.15
C ALA A 82 -5.37 6.55 -15.02
N GLY A 83 -6.04 7.60 -15.47
CA GLY A 83 -7.08 7.49 -16.49
C GLY A 83 -6.51 6.69 -17.66
N ALA A 84 -6.95 5.45 -17.81
CA ALA A 84 -6.98 4.55 -18.98
C ALA A 84 -5.87 4.56 -20.07
N ARG A 85 -4.75 5.30 -19.98
CA ARG A 85 -3.85 5.53 -21.13
C ARG A 85 -2.35 5.27 -20.94
N ARG A 86 -1.89 4.76 -19.79
CA ARG A 86 -0.51 4.24 -19.64
C ARG A 86 -0.49 2.88 -18.95
N ARG A 87 -0.87 1.85 -19.72
CA ARG A 87 -0.95 0.43 -19.30
C ARG A 87 0.38 -0.26 -18.94
N ARG A 88 1.54 0.41 -18.95
CA ARG A 88 2.85 -0.31 -18.91
C ARG A 88 3.84 0.03 -17.79
N ARG A 89 3.53 0.91 -16.81
CA ARG A 89 4.53 1.27 -15.77
C ARG A 89 4.09 1.24 -14.30
N LEU A 90 2.83 1.03 -13.97
CA LEU A 90 2.39 0.82 -12.58
C LEU A 90 2.34 -0.68 -12.25
N ALA A 91 3.50 -1.32 -12.30
CA ALA A 91 3.66 -2.76 -12.07
C ALA A 91 3.35 -3.17 -10.62
N PHE A 92 3.44 -2.25 -9.66
CA PHE A 92 3.19 -2.55 -8.25
C PHE A 92 1.69 -2.79 -7.97
N CYS A 93 0.80 -1.89 -8.40
CA CYS A 93 -0.63 -2.01 -8.10
C CYS A 93 -1.33 -3.13 -8.88
N ARG A 94 -0.95 -3.38 -10.15
CA ARG A 94 -1.67 -4.35 -10.99
C ARG A 94 -1.22 -5.79 -10.79
N ARG A 95 0.04 -5.99 -10.40
CA ARG A 95 0.63 -7.34 -10.32
C ARG A 95 0.27 -8.03 -9.00
N VAL A 96 0.29 -7.31 -7.88
CA VAL A 96 0.08 -7.90 -6.55
C VAL A 96 -1.36 -8.41 -6.37
N VAL A 97 -2.38 -7.62 -6.76
CA VAL A 97 -3.78 -8.02 -6.59
C VAL A 97 -4.20 -9.13 -7.59
N ILE A 98 -3.78 -9.04 -8.86
CA ILE A 98 -4.21 -10.03 -9.88
C ILE A 98 -3.45 -11.34 -9.75
N GLU A 99 -2.16 -11.32 -9.39
CA GLU A 99 -1.35 -12.54 -9.32
C GLU A 99 -1.61 -13.33 -8.03
N ALA A 100 -1.93 -12.67 -6.91
CA ALA A 100 -2.46 -13.34 -5.72
C ALA A 100 -3.80 -14.03 -6.00
N TYR A 101 -4.72 -13.37 -6.72
CA TYR A 101 -6.03 -13.93 -7.06
C TYR A 101 -5.97 -15.14 -8.01
N ARG A 102 -4.91 -15.23 -8.85
CA ARG A 102 -4.69 -16.35 -9.79
C ARG A 102 -3.98 -17.55 -9.16
N ARG A 103 -3.34 -17.38 -8.01
CA ARG A 103 -2.59 -18.45 -7.32
C ARG A 103 -3.40 -19.15 -6.23
N THR A 104 -4.57 -18.63 -5.84
CA THR A 104 -5.47 -19.30 -4.90
C THR A 104 -5.99 -20.61 -5.51
N PRO A 105 -5.65 -21.79 -4.95
CA PRO A 105 -6.18 -23.06 -5.40
C PRO A 105 -7.54 -23.30 -4.74
N SER A 106 -8.57 -22.61 -5.22
CA SER A 106 -9.99 -22.99 -5.08
C SER A 106 -10.85 -21.86 -5.62
N GLY A 107 -11.71 -22.20 -6.57
CA GLY A 107 -12.70 -21.30 -7.18
C GLY A 107 -13.88 -21.01 -6.25
N GLU A 108 -13.63 -20.50 -5.04
CA GLU A 108 -14.70 -20.05 -4.16
C GLU A 108 -15.03 -18.58 -4.46
N ARG A 109 -16.02 -18.42 -5.35
CA ARG A 109 -16.68 -17.15 -5.65
C ARG A 109 -17.47 -16.75 -4.40
N TYR A 110 -16.99 -15.76 -3.66
CA TYR A 110 -17.85 -15.02 -2.74
C TYR A 110 -18.55 -13.93 -3.55
N GLY A 111 -19.87 -14.08 -3.68
CA GLY A 111 -20.79 -13.12 -4.30
C GLY A 111 -21.03 -11.87 -3.45
#